data_AF-X0VIZ5-F1
#
_entry.id   AF-X0VIZ5-F1
#
_cell.length_a   1.000
_cell.length_b   1.000
_cell.length_c   1.000
_cell.angle_alpha   90.00
_cell.angle_beta   90.00
_cell.angle_gamma   90.00
#
_symmetry.space_group_name_H-M   'P 1'
#
loop_
_entity.id
_entity.type
_entity.pdbx_description
1 polymer ?
#
loop_
_entity_poly.entity_id
_entity_poly.type
_entity_poly.pdbx_seq_one_letter_code
_entity_poly.pdbx_strand_id
1 'polypeptide(L)'
;MDQLLNPSRYRENWEKIYQQKDKNVLIEEGMYPHEKDKVGAGIPLIKTDRGWLFIYHAVGEINKDICKEYGVEGKIKRAYSVCAAVLDLDNPKKVMCRTKNPIYIPSRPYELEGSKQYRVDVPNVVFPTGAIVSDDKLLLYCGAGDKYTILLSCNINKLIGYMFKNCKVE
;
A
#
# COMPACT_ATOMS: atom_id res chain seq x y z
N MET A 1 -26.13 8.46 -0.21
CA MET A 1 -25.74 9.75 -0.79
C MET A 1 -26.01 10.91 0.15
N ASP A 2 -27.18 11.00 0.80
CA ASP A 2 -27.51 12.13 1.68
C ASP A 2 -26.47 12.37 2.79
N GLN A 3 -26.00 11.32 3.45
CA GLN A 3 -24.94 11.40 4.46
C GLN A 3 -23.63 12.04 3.93
N LEU A 4 -23.25 11.73 2.70
CA LEU A 4 -22.04 12.27 2.06
C LEU A 4 -22.23 13.72 1.60
N LEU A 5 -23.43 14.07 1.13
CA LEU A 5 -23.75 15.41 0.63
C LEU A 5 -24.07 16.41 1.77
N ASN A 6 -24.48 15.92 2.93
CA ASN A 6 -24.89 16.74 4.08
C ASN A 6 -24.14 16.34 5.37
N PRO A 7 -22.80 16.37 5.40
CA PRO A 7 -22.01 15.79 6.50
C PRO A 7 -22.29 16.41 7.87
N SER A 8 -22.65 17.69 7.93
CA SER A 8 -23.00 18.38 9.17
C SER A 8 -24.26 17.82 9.85
N ARG A 9 -25.26 17.36 9.07
CA ARG A 9 -26.49 16.75 9.60
C ARG A 9 -26.24 15.40 10.26
N TYR A 10 -25.14 14.74 9.91
CA TYR A 10 -24.78 13.40 10.36
C TYR A 10 -23.55 13.40 11.28
N ARG A 11 -23.24 14.53 11.93
CA ARG A 11 -22.07 14.70 12.80
C ARG A 11 -21.97 13.59 13.86
N GLU A 12 -23.07 13.25 14.51
CA GLU A 12 -23.11 12.18 15.51
C GLU A 12 -22.76 10.81 14.92
N ASN A 13 -23.17 10.52 13.68
CA ASN A 13 -22.84 9.27 13.00
C ASN A 13 -21.33 9.19 12.70
N TRP A 14 -20.76 10.28 12.19
CA TRP A 14 -19.32 10.36 11.91
C TRP A 14 -18.48 10.24 13.19
N GLU A 15 -18.94 10.86 14.28
CA GLU A 15 -18.29 10.79 15.58
C GLU A 15 -18.36 9.37 16.17
N LYS A 16 -19.50 8.68 16.05
CA LYS A 16 -19.61 7.25 16.42
C LYS A 16 -18.64 6.37 15.62
N ILE A 17 -18.47 6.60 14.32
CA ILE A 17 -17.50 5.88 13.48
C ILE A 17 -16.08 6.11 14.01
N TYR A 18 -15.72 7.37 14.28
CA TYR A 18 -14.40 7.73 14.81
C TYR A 18 -14.11 7.11 16.19
N GLN A 19 -15.10 7.12 17.09
CA GLN A 19 -14.99 6.49 18.42
C GLN A 19 -14.83 4.97 18.35
N GLN A 20 -15.30 4.34 17.26
CA GLN A 20 -15.22 2.89 17.05
C GLN A 20 -14.11 2.48 16.07
N LYS A 21 -13.22 3.39 15.68
CA LYS A 21 -12.19 3.14 14.67
C LYS A 21 -11.36 1.88 14.95
N ASP A 22 -11.06 1.62 16.21
CA ASP A 22 -10.22 0.49 16.64
C ASP A 22 -10.91 -0.86 16.43
N LYS A 23 -12.25 -0.89 16.28
CA LYS A 23 -13.00 -2.12 15.99
C LYS A 23 -12.75 -2.65 14.58
N ASN A 24 -12.24 -1.82 13.67
CA ASN A 24 -12.12 -2.12 12.25
C ASN A 24 -10.67 -2.14 11.75
N VAL A 25 -9.71 -2.21 12.67
CA VAL A 25 -8.28 -2.32 12.34
C VAL A 25 -8.02 -3.68 11.71
N LEU A 26 -7.41 -3.67 10.52
CA LEU A 26 -6.97 -4.87 9.80
C LEU A 26 -5.48 -5.11 9.96
N ILE A 27 -4.69 -4.02 9.97
CA ILE A 27 -3.24 -4.03 10.05
C ILE A 27 -2.79 -2.81 10.85
N GLU A 28 -1.80 -3.03 11.73
CA GLU A 28 -1.10 -1.99 12.48
C GLU A 28 0.31 -1.77 11.91
N GLU A 29 0.82 -0.55 12.04
CA GLU A 29 2.18 -0.17 11.66
C GLU A 29 3.26 -0.77 12.59
N GLY A 30 4.53 -0.63 12.22
CA GLY A 30 5.65 -0.91 13.13
C GLY A 30 6.19 -2.35 13.17
N MET A 31 5.62 -3.30 12.42
CA MET A 31 6.20 -4.66 12.33
C MET A 31 7.53 -4.65 11.54
N TYR A 32 7.69 -3.75 10.57
CA TYR A 32 8.92 -3.59 9.79
C TYR A 32 9.40 -2.12 9.69
N PRO A 33 10.71 -1.87 9.44
CA PRO A 33 11.25 -0.51 9.36
C PRO A 33 10.59 0.39 8.29
N HIS A 34 10.15 -0.20 7.17
CA HIS A 34 9.53 0.52 6.05
C HIS A 34 8.09 0.97 6.31
N GLU A 35 7.50 0.51 7.42
CA GLU A 35 6.15 0.84 7.86
C GLU A 35 6.13 1.37 9.30
N LYS A 36 7.26 1.82 9.84
CA LYS A 36 7.37 2.24 11.24
C LYS A 36 6.61 3.54 11.56
N ASP A 37 6.39 4.40 10.56
CA ASP A 37 5.77 5.71 10.79
C ASP A 37 4.24 5.61 10.68
N LYS A 38 3.75 4.90 9.66
CA LYS A 38 2.31 4.64 9.43
C LYS A 38 2.09 3.64 8.30
N VAL A 39 0.91 3.04 8.30
CA VAL A 39 0.33 2.29 7.17
C VAL A 39 -1.04 2.85 6.82
N GLY A 40 -1.52 2.56 5.61
CA GLY A 40 -2.90 2.88 5.24
C GLY A 40 -3.36 2.16 3.99
N ALA A 41 -4.67 1.90 3.93
CA ALA A 41 -5.29 1.29 2.76
C ALA A 41 -5.03 2.14 1.50
N GLY A 42 -4.74 1.46 0.39
CA GLY A 42 -4.56 2.11 -0.91
C GLY A 42 -5.75 1.89 -1.82
N ILE A 43 -5.98 0.62 -2.16
CA ILE A 43 -7.03 0.21 -3.10
C ILE A 43 -8.13 -0.60 -2.38
N PRO A 44 -9.32 -0.75 -2.98
CA PRO A 44 -10.30 -1.74 -2.54
C PRO A 44 -9.69 -3.15 -2.47
N LEU A 45 -10.15 -3.96 -1.51
CA LEU A 45 -9.72 -5.35 -1.37
C LEU A 45 -10.05 -6.15 -2.64
N ILE A 46 -9.07 -6.90 -3.13
CA ILE A 46 -9.25 -7.77 -4.30
C ILE A 46 -9.56 -9.18 -3.80
N LYS A 47 -10.74 -9.71 -4.15
CA LYS A 47 -11.08 -11.10 -3.81
C LYS A 47 -10.24 -12.07 -4.64
N THR A 48 -9.71 -13.09 -3.99
CA THR A 48 -8.94 -14.19 -4.60
C THR A 48 -9.45 -15.53 -4.08
N ASP A 49 -9.03 -16.63 -4.69
CA ASP A 49 -9.30 -17.99 -4.21
C ASP A 49 -8.65 -18.28 -2.84
N ARG A 50 -7.62 -17.51 -2.46
CA ARG A 50 -6.84 -17.71 -1.24
C ARG A 50 -7.04 -16.64 -0.17
N GLY A 51 -7.98 -15.71 -0.33
CA GLY A 51 -8.13 -14.57 0.59
C GLY A 51 -8.49 -13.26 -0.08
N TRP A 52 -8.62 -12.22 0.73
CA TRP A 52 -8.66 -10.83 0.25
C TRP A 52 -7.24 -10.31 0.11
N LEU A 53 -6.80 -10.01 -1.11
CA LEU A 53 -5.55 -9.31 -1.36
C LEU A 53 -5.73 -7.84 -0.98
N PHE A 54 -4.97 -7.40 0.01
CA PHE A 54 -4.93 -6.04 0.51
C PHE A 54 -3.60 -5.38 0.09
N ILE A 55 -3.67 -4.42 -0.84
CA ILE A 55 -2.50 -3.62 -1.24
C ILE A 55 -2.60 -2.27 -0.53
N TYR A 56 -1.56 -1.93 0.22
CA TYR A 56 -1.53 -0.80 1.13
C TYR A 56 -0.23 -0.01 0.99
N HIS A 57 -0.23 1.25 1.43
CA HIS A 57 1.00 2.03 1.53
C HIS A 57 1.62 1.89 2.92
N ALA A 58 2.94 1.89 2.95
CA ALA A 58 3.75 1.88 4.16
C ALA A 58 4.71 3.06 4.16
N VAL A 59 4.89 3.68 5.32
CA VAL A 59 5.81 4.81 5.51
C VAL A 59 6.87 4.49 6.54
N GLY A 60 8.12 4.65 6.14
CA GLY A 60 9.27 4.36 7.00
C GLY A 60 10.58 4.33 6.25
N GLU A 61 11.60 3.77 6.89
CA GLU A 61 12.96 3.66 6.33
C GLU A 61 13.06 2.48 5.36
N ILE A 62 13.65 2.72 4.19
CA ILE A 62 14.02 1.66 3.24
C ILE A 62 15.52 1.42 3.36
N ASN A 63 15.88 0.20 3.77
CA ASN A 63 17.29 -0.15 3.99
C ASN A 63 18.08 -0.24 2.68
N LYS A 64 19.41 -0.25 2.81
CA LYS A 64 20.35 -0.28 1.68
C LYS A 64 20.23 -1.53 0.81
N ASP A 65 19.85 -2.67 1.39
CA ASP A 65 19.79 -3.93 0.67
C ASP A 65 18.59 -3.92 -0.28
N ILE A 66 17.44 -3.40 0.18
CA ILE A 66 16.27 -3.17 -0.69
C ILE A 66 16.59 -2.10 -1.73
N CYS A 67 17.20 -0.97 -1.35
CA CYS A 67 17.54 0.11 -2.30
C CYS A 67 18.45 -0.38 -3.43
N LYS A 68 19.43 -1.24 -3.11
CA LYS A 68 20.37 -1.82 -4.08
C LYS A 68 19.65 -2.60 -5.19
N GLU A 69 18.63 -3.39 -4.85
CA GLU A 69 17.85 -4.16 -5.85
C GLU A 69 17.13 -3.25 -6.85
N TYR A 70 16.86 -1.99 -6.47
CA TYR A 70 16.21 -0.98 -7.32
C TYR A 70 17.19 -0.02 -8.01
N GLY A 71 18.50 -0.20 -7.78
CA GLY A 71 19.54 0.71 -8.28
C GLY A 71 19.56 2.07 -7.60
N VAL A 72 19.06 2.16 -6.36
CA VAL A 72 19.09 3.37 -5.54
C VAL A 72 20.29 3.30 -4.59
N GLU A 73 21.14 4.32 -4.62
CA GLU A 73 22.32 4.38 -3.76
C GLU A 73 21.96 4.66 -2.30
N GLY A 74 22.64 3.98 -1.39
CA GLY A 74 22.48 4.19 0.06
C GLY A 74 21.13 3.70 0.58
N LYS A 75 20.52 4.48 1.47
CA LYS A 75 19.22 4.16 2.10
C LYS A 75 18.27 5.34 1.98
N ILE A 76 16.97 5.07 1.91
CA ILE A 76 15.95 6.13 1.94
C ILE A 76 15.44 6.26 3.38
N LYS A 77 15.75 7.38 4.04
CA LYS A 77 15.39 7.61 5.47
C LYS A 77 13.89 7.55 5.72
N ARG A 78 13.09 7.96 4.74
CA ARG A 78 11.63 7.96 4.79
C ARG A 78 11.05 7.93 3.38
N ALA A 79 10.23 6.93 3.09
CA ALA A 79 9.54 6.79 1.80
C ALA A 79 8.10 6.33 2.01
N TYR A 80 7.21 6.65 1.06
CA TYR A 80 5.97 5.91 0.87
C TYR A 80 6.23 4.79 -0.12
N SER A 81 5.98 3.56 0.31
CA SER A 81 6.21 2.34 -0.45
C SER A 81 4.94 1.48 -0.52
N VAL A 82 4.87 0.58 -1.49
CA VAL A 82 3.72 -0.31 -1.69
C VAL A 82 4.00 -1.64 -1.01
N CYS A 83 3.07 -2.12 -0.20
CA CYS A 83 3.11 -3.41 0.49
C CYS A 83 1.84 -4.21 0.20
N ALA A 84 1.85 -5.50 0.54
CA ALA A 84 0.69 -6.36 0.38
C ALA A 84 0.47 -7.28 1.58
N ALA A 85 -0.80 -7.59 1.83
CA ALA A 85 -1.24 -8.61 2.76
C ALA A 85 -2.34 -9.48 2.13
N VAL A 86 -2.48 -10.72 2.59
CA VAL A 86 -3.64 -11.56 2.28
C VAL A 86 -4.42 -11.75 3.57
N LEU A 87 -5.68 -11.32 3.56
CA LEU A 87 -6.61 -11.44 4.68
C LEU A 87 -7.54 -12.64 4.46
N ASP A 88 -7.97 -13.27 5.54
CA ASP A 88 -8.91 -14.40 5.50
C ASP A 88 -10.25 -13.99 4.87
N LEU A 89 -10.84 -14.89 4.05
CA LEU A 89 -12.06 -14.61 3.28
C LEU A 89 -13.29 -14.34 4.18
N ASP A 90 -13.39 -15.07 5.28
CA ASP A 90 -14.55 -15.05 6.18
C ASP A 90 -14.35 -14.01 7.29
N ASN A 91 -13.10 -13.87 7.77
CA ASN A 91 -12.75 -12.88 8.78
C ASN A 91 -11.55 -12.02 8.36
N PRO A 92 -11.74 -10.87 7.69
CA PRO A 92 -10.65 -10.06 7.16
C PRO A 92 -9.74 -9.45 8.24
N LYS A 93 -10.10 -9.52 9.53
CA LYS A 93 -9.20 -9.16 10.64
C LYS A 93 -8.04 -10.14 10.82
N LYS A 94 -8.17 -11.36 10.27
CA LYS A 94 -7.11 -12.37 10.31
C LYS A 94 -6.20 -12.19 9.11
N VAL A 95 -5.02 -11.65 9.36
CA VAL A 95 -3.95 -11.52 8.36
C VAL A 95 -3.27 -12.87 8.17
N MET A 96 -3.44 -13.50 7.01
CA MET A 96 -2.82 -14.79 6.69
C MET A 96 -1.39 -14.63 6.16
N CYS A 97 -1.14 -13.57 5.40
CA CYS A 97 0.19 -13.24 4.87
C CYS A 97 0.41 -11.73 4.92
N ARG A 98 1.66 -11.29 5.16
CA ARG A 98 2.09 -9.88 5.13
C ARG A 98 3.52 -9.79 4.59
N THR A 99 3.73 -8.97 3.57
CA THR A 99 5.05 -8.86 2.92
C THR A 99 6.10 -8.30 3.87
N LYS A 100 7.23 -9.00 4.03
CA LYS A 100 8.35 -8.60 4.90
C LYS A 100 9.14 -7.39 4.37
N ASN A 101 9.10 -7.19 3.05
CA ASN A 101 9.67 -6.05 2.34
C ASN A 101 8.57 -5.43 1.47
N PRO A 102 8.65 -4.14 1.12
CA PRO A 102 7.75 -3.55 0.15
C PRO A 102 7.79 -4.31 -1.18
N ILE A 103 6.63 -4.46 -1.81
CA ILE A 103 6.54 -5.00 -3.17
C ILE A 103 7.00 -3.98 -4.22
N TYR A 104 7.03 -2.70 -3.86
CA TYR A 104 7.59 -1.62 -4.66
C TYR A 104 8.05 -0.44 -3.80
N ILE A 105 9.20 0.14 -4.15
CA ILE A 105 9.72 1.37 -3.53
C ILE A 105 9.92 2.47 -4.59
N PRO A 106 9.92 3.76 -4.19
CA PRO A 106 10.37 4.85 -5.05
C PRO A 106 11.82 4.60 -5.52
N SER A 107 12.04 4.62 -6.82
CA SER A 107 13.35 4.32 -7.43
C SER A 107 13.59 5.02 -8.76
N ARG A 108 12.56 5.64 -9.35
CA ARG A 108 12.66 6.33 -10.63
C ARG A 108 12.66 7.84 -10.44
N PRO A 109 13.25 8.62 -11.36
CA PRO A 109 13.32 10.07 -11.20
C PRO A 109 11.97 10.71 -10.89
N TYR A 110 10.90 10.31 -11.57
CA TYR A 110 9.53 10.81 -11.35
C TYR A 110 8.87 10.38 -10.02
N GLU A 111 9.51 9.52 -9.23
CA GLU A 111 9.11 9.14 -7.87
C GLU A 111 10.02 9.78 -6.80
N LEU A 112 11.25 10.13 -7.20
CA LEU A 112 12.29 10.68 -6.34
C LEU A 112 12.30 12.21 -6.37
N GLU A 113 12.76 12.85 -7.45
CA GLU A 113 12.93 14.32 -7.52
C GLU A 113 12.21 15.00 -8.69
N GLY A 114 11.74 14.20 -9.65
CA GLY A 114 11.15 14.64 -10.91
C GLY A 114 12.19 15.03 -11.96
N SER A 115 11.75 15.82 -12.93
CA SER A 115 12.63 16.44 -13.94
C SER A 115 12.83 17.93 -13.61
N LYS A 116 13.75 18.59 -14.32
CA LYS A 116 13.95 20.04 -14.19
C LYS A 116 12.67 20.85 -14.45
N GLN A 117 11.85 20.41 -15.39
CA GLN A 117 10.60 21.09 -15.78
C GLN A 117 9.43 20.70 -14.86
N TYR A 118 9.41 19.45 -14.42
CA TYR A 118 8.33 18.88 -13.62
C TYR A 118 8.93 18.21 -12.39
N ARG A 119 9.19 19.00 -11.35
CA ARG A 119 9.61 18.47 -10.05
C ARG A 119 8.43 17.80 -9.36
N VAL A 120 8.74 16.81 -8.54
CA VAL A 120 7.77 16.21 -7.62
C VAL A 120 7.48 17.17 -6.48
N ASP A 121 6.26 17.13 -5.95
CA ASP A 121 5.85 17.96 -4.81
C ASP A 121 6.28 17.33 -3.48
N VAL A 122 6.27 15.99 -3.41
CA VAL A 122 6.77 15.22 -2.27
C VAL A 122 7.71 14.11 -2.75
N PRO A 123 9.02 14.18 -2.46
CA PRO A 123 9.97 13.17 -2.90
C PRO A 123 9.81 11.83 -2.17
N ASN A 124 10.23 10.74 -2.82
CA ASN A 124 10.18 9.37 -2.30
C ASN A 124 8.75 8.88 -2.02
N VAL A 125 7.84 9.12 -2.97
CA VAL A 125 6.44 8.71 -2.85
C VAL A 125 6.04 7.78 -3.99
N VAL A 126 5.55 6.60 -3.63
CA VAL A 126 4.68 5.76 -4.47
C VAL A 126 3.47 5.36 -3.64
N PHE A 127 2.28 5.76 -4.09
CA PHE A 127 1.03 5.59 -3.35
C PHE A 127 0.00 4.83 -4.19
N PRO A 128 -0.40 3.59 -3.84
CA PRO A 128 -1.36 2.81 -4.61
C PRO A 128 -2.77 3.40 -4.47
N THR A 129 -3.45 3.68 -5.58
CA THR A 129 -4.75 4.37 -5.61
C THR A 129 -5.84 3.63 -6.37
N GLY A 130 -5.50 2.75 -7.31
CA GLY A 130 -6.48 1.93 -8.02
C GLY A 130 -5.87 0.67 -8.61
N ALA A 131 -6.70 -0.33 -8.87
CA ALA A 131 -6.25 -1.56 -9.52
C ALA A 131 -7.29 -2.13 -10.47
N ILE A 132 -6.80 -2.78 -11.53
CA ILE A 132 -7.60 -3.59 -12.46
C ILE A 132 -6.97 -4.99 -12.50
N VAL A 133 -7.80 -6.02 -12.46
CA VAL A 133 -7.37 -7.40 -12.67
C VAL A 133 -8.02 -7.91 -13.96
N SER A 134 -7.20 -8.38 -14.89
CA SER A 134 -7.65 -9.00 -16.16
C SER A 134 -6.72 -10.16 -16.49
N ASP A 135 -7.26 -11.35 -16.74
CA ASP A 135 -6.50 -12.54 -17.18
C ASP A 135 -5.23 -12.78 -16.35
N ASP A 136 -5.40 -12.87 -15.02
CA ASP A 136 -4.34 -13.00 -14.01
C ASP A 136 -3.33 -11.85 -13.93
N LYS A 137 -3.50 -10.79 -14.70
CA LYS A 137 -2.66 -9.60 -14.65
C LYS A 137 -3.25 -8.57 -13.71
N LEU A 138 -2.49 -8.23 -12.68
CA LEU A 138 -2.75 -7.06 -11.84
C LEU A 138 -2.13 -5.83 -12.51
N LEU A 139 -2.94 -4.82 -12.75
CA LEU A 139 -2.54 -3.48 -13.15
C LEU A 139 -2.80 -2.55 -11.95
N LEU A 140 -1.74 -2.03 -11.33
CA LEU A 140 -1.81 -1.20 -10.14
C LEU A 140 -1.42 0.23 -10.48
N TYR A 141 -2.39 1.14 -10.37
CA TYR A 141 -2.18 2.58 -10.53
C TYR A 141 -1.69 3.17 -9.22
N CYS A 142 -0.59 3.93 -9.31
CA CYS A 142 -0.01 4.60 -8.16
C CYS A 142 0.22 6.08 -8.46
N GLY A 143 -0.03 6.95 -7.47
CA GLY A 143 0.54 8.29 -7.46
C GLY A 143 2.04 8.22 -7.21
N ALA A 144 2.82 9.08 -7.88
CA ALA A 144 4.25 9.17 -7.72
C ALA A 144 4.67 10.63 -7.50
N GLY A 145 5.41 10.86 -6.41
CA GLY A 145 5.93 12.18 -6.08
C GLY A 145 4.87 13.26 -5.84
N ASP A 146 3.64 12.89 -5.49
CA ASP A 146 2.45 13.77 -5.48
C ASP A 146 2.26 14.58 -6.77
N LYS A 147 2.78 14.07 -7.90
CA LYS A 147 2.85 14.79 -9.17
C LYS A 147 2.41 13.97 -10.37
N TYR A 148 2.78 12.70 -10.39
CA TYR A 148 2.61 11.80 -11.52
C TYR A 148 1.68 10.65 -11.17
N THR A 149 1.19 9.96 -12.20
CA THR A 149 0.58 8.64 -12.08
C THR A 149 1.44 7.63 -12.83
N ILE A 150 1.73 6.52 -12.19
CA ILE A 150 2.50 5.41 -12.75
C ILE A 150 1.65 4.14 -12.75
N LEU A 151 2.03 3.19 -13.60
CA LEU A 151 1.39 1.89 -13.69
C LEU A 151 2.40 0.80 -13.37
N LEU A 152 2.14 0.04 -12.32
CA LEU A 152 2.86 -1.18 -11.98
C LEU A 152 2.05 -2.38 -12.49
N SER A 153 2.72 -3.47 -12.83
CA SER A 153 2.01 -4.70 -13.19
C SER A 153 2.75 -5.96 -12.79
N CYS A 154 1.99 -6.98 -12.43
CA CYS A 154 2.51 -8.32 -12.18
C CYS A 154 1.42 -9.37 -12.46
N ASN A 155 1.80 -10.65 -12.42
CA ASN A 155 0.83 -11.73 -12.37
C ASN A 155 0.35 -11.90 -10.92
N ILE A 156 -0.96 -11.81 -10.70
CA ILE A 156 -1.56 -11.82 -9.36
C ILE A 156 -1.37 -13.15 -8.64
N ASN A 157 -1.49 -14.27 -9.37
CA ASN A 157 -1.32 -15.61 -8.80
C ASN A 157 0.13 -15.86 -8.35
N LYS A 158 1.11 -15.32 -9.09
CA LYS A 158 2.53 -15.36 -8.67
C LYS A 158 2.78 -14.51 -7.42
N LEU A 159 2.18 -13.33 -7.32
CA LEU A 159 2.28 -12.49 -6.11
C LEU A 159 1.72 -13.21 -4.89
N ILE A 160 0.50 -13.74 -4.99
CA ILE A 160 -0.14 -14.49 -3.89
C ILE A 160 0.67 -15.75 -3.54
N GLY A 161 1.11 -16.51 -4.55
CA GLY A 161 1.95 -17.69 -4.36
C GLY A 161 3.25 -17.38 -3.61
N TYR A 162 3.92 -16.28 -3.96
CA TYR A 162 5.09 -15.77 -3.24
C TYR A 162 4.75 -15.46 -1.78
N MET A 163 3.63 -14.79 -1.52
CA MET A 163 3.22 -14.40 -0.16
C MET A 163 2.95 -15.62 0.72
N PHE A 164 2.23 -16.63 0.23
CA PHE A 164 1.98 -17.85 0.98
C PHE A 164 3.23 -18.69 1.23
N LYS A 165 4.24 -18.58 0.35
CA LYS A 165 5.51 -19.29 0.50
C LYS A 165 6.45 -18.61 1.50
N ASN A 166 6.50 -17.28 1.53
CA ASN A 166 7.58 -16.55 2.22
C ASN A 166 7.11 -15.55 3.29
N CYS A 167 5.81 -15.25 3.32
CA CYS A 167 5.23 -14.11 4.04
C CYS A 167 4.05 -14.50 4.92
N LYS A 168 3.88 -15.78 5.27
CA LYS A 168 2.88 -16.19 6.26
C LYS A 168 3.17 -15.53 7.60
N VAL A 169 2.11 -15.05 8.24
CA VAL A 169 2.15 -14.58 9.63
C VAL A 169 1.99 -15.81 10.53
N GLU A 170 2.81 -15.90 11.57
CA GLU A 170 2.75 -16.97 12.57
C GLU A 170 1.53 -16.83 13.48
#